data_AF-A0A1Q3H4E9-F1
#
_entry.id   AF-A0A1Q3H4E9-F1
#
_cell.length_a   1.000
_cell.length_b   1.000
_cell.length_c   1.000
_cell.angle_alpha   90.00
_cell.angle_beta   90.00
_cell.angle_gamma   90.00
#
_symmetry.space_group_name_H-M   'P 1'
#
loop_
_entity.id
_entity.type
_entity.pdbx_description
1 polymer ?
#
loop_
_entity_poly.entity_id
_entity_poly.type
_entity_poly.pdbx_seq_one_letter_code
_entity_poly.pdbx_strand_id
1 'polypeptide(L)'
;MSIIVSCKGVQVGEFWIPPFEIDEGKLVGFFFHGDHTVVELQNYLIDIFAGKKPCEGIVVHQPLNKLSLYKTTWKDYFFPMTVKKFISSYIDKSLFDENLGFLEDENLKVRDLLPGQQKLLLLYKELSQTNKIVFNLDGSDPISLEFLLKQVRTSLNKQGGVYILMDHFDYKKNCDKYYEIKMIK
;
A
#
# COMPACT_ATOMS: atom_id res chain seq x y z
N MET A 1 15.05 -17.07 2.56
CA MET A 1 14.06 -16.09 2.04
C MET A 1 12.86 -16.89 1.57
N SER A 2 11.65 -16.49 1.96
CA SER A 2 10.41 -17.18 1.57
C SER A 2 9.75 -16.44 0.40
N ILE A 3 9.24 -17.17 -0.59
CA ILE A 3 8.45 -16.60 -1.69
C ILE A 3 7.04 -16.36 -1.18
N ILE A 4 6.55 -15.12 -1.33
CA ILE A 4 5.23 -14.68 -0.89
C ILE A 4 4.21 -14.84 -2.01
N VAL A 5 4.58 -14.36 -3.21
CA VAL A 5 3.78 -14.45 -4.43
C VAL A 5 4.70 -14.80 -5.59
N SER A 6 4.27 -15.70 -6.46
CA SER A 6 4.95 -16.01 -7.71
C SER A 6 3.99 -15.99 -8.89
N CYS A 7 4.51 -15.67 -10.06
CA CYS A 7 3.77 -15.65 -11.32
C CYS A 7 4.65 -16.18 -12.45
N LYS A 8 4.10 -17.07 -13.29
CA LYS A 8 4.79 -17.59 -14.49
C LYS A 8 4.59 -16.71 -15.73
N GLY A 9 3.97 -15.55 -15.58
CA GLY A 9 3.47 -14.71 -16.66
C GLY A 9 2.01 -15.05 -16.96
N VAL A 10 1.17 -14.02 -17.04
CA VAL A 10 -0.27 -14.20 -17.28
C VAL A 10 -0.84 -13.01 -18.02
N GLN A 11 -1.78 -13.28 -18.93
CA GLN A 11 -2.60 -12.26 -19.54
C GLN A 11 -3.89 -12.07 -18.73
N VAL A 12 -4.19 -10.83 -18.34
CA VAL A 12 -5.43 -10.46 -17.68
C VAL A 12 -6.10 -9.37 -18.51
N GLY A 13 -7.18 -9.74 -19.21
CA GLY A 13 -7.83 -8.85 -20.17
C GLY A 13 -6.84 -8.40 -21.26
N GLU A 14 -6.60 -7.09 -21.31
CA GLU A 14 -5.71 -6.45 -22.29
C GLU A 14 -4.27 -6.25 -21.79
N PHE A 15 -3.95 -6.80 -20.63
CA PHE A 15 -2.66 -6.59 -19.97
C PHE A 15 -1.84 -7.86 -19.88
N TRP A 16 -0.55 -7.73 -20.18
CA TRP A 16 0.45 -8.75 -19.91
C TRP A 16 1.13 -8.44 -18.57
N ILE A 17 1.02 -9.38 -17.64
CA ILE A 17 1.76 -9.37 -16.39
C ILE A 17 2.98 -10.29 -16.59
N PRO A 18 4.22 -9.76 -16.52
CA PRO A 18 5.40 -10.58 -16.73
C PRO A 18 5.58 -11.60 -15.60
N PRO A 19 6.40 -12.65 -15.81
CA PRO A 19 6.81 -13.55 -14.73
C PRO A 19 7.47 -12.77 -13.59
N PHE A 20 7.14 -13.12 -12.36
CA PHE A 20 7.71 -12.47 -11.17
C PHE A 20 7.77 -13.40 -9.97
N GLU A 21 8.67 -13.05 -9.05
CA GLU A 21 8.79 -13.68 -7.73
C GLU A 21 9.05 -12.62 -6.67
N ILE A 22 8.15 -12.59 -5.68
CA ILE A 22 8.16 -11.63 -4.58
C ILE A 22 8.73 -12.34 -3.35
N ASP A 23 9.91 -11.91 -2.95
CA ASP A 23 10.57 -12.39 -1.74
C ASP A 23 10.12 -11.57 -0.54
N GLU A 24 10.05 -12.22 0.62
CA GLU A 24 10.02 -11.54 1.90
C GLU A 24 11.28 -10.67 2.10
N GLY A 25 11.12 -9.53 2.74
CA GLY A 25 12.16 -8.54 3.01
C GLY A 25 12.31 -7.44 1.95
N LYS A 26 11.35 -7.27 1.03
CA LYS A 26 11.47 -6.34 -0.09
C LYS A 26 10.25 -5.43 -0.25
N LEU A 27 10.51 -4.20 -0.71
CA LEU A 27 9.51 -3.32 -1.32
C LEU A 27 9.51 -3.60 -2.84
N VAL A 28 8.41 -4.14 -3.35
CA VAL A 28 8.24 -4.53 -4.76
C VAL A 28 7.23 -3.62 -5.44
N GLY A 29 7.62 -2.99 -6.54
CA GLY A 29 6.75 -2.11 -7.32
C GLY A 29 6.15 -2.80 -8.55
N PHE A 30 4.86 -2.61 -8.79
CA PHE A 30 4.19 -2.92 -10.04
C PHE A 30 3.77 -1.61 -10.70
N PHE A 31 4.40 -1.33 -11.84
CA PHE A 31 4.22 -0.11 -12.59
C PHE A 31 3.39 -0.37 -13.82
N PHE A 32 2.36 0.43 -14.01
CA PHE A 32 1.38 0.21 -15.06
C PHE A 32 1.51 1.27 -16.14
N HIS A 33 1.59 0.83 -17.40
CA HIS A 33 1.54 1.71 -18.56
C HIS A 33 0.15 1.61 -19.21
N GLY A 34 -0.66 2.66 -19.12
CA GLY A 34 -2.00 2.66 -19.69
C GLY A 34 -2.93 3.76 -19.18
N ASP A 35 -4.21 3.63 -19.53
CA ASP A 35 -5.28 4.57 -19.21
C ASP A 35 -6.12 4.12 -18.00
N HIS A 36 -7.37 4.59 -17.90
CA HIS A 36 -8.33 4.25 -16.84
C HIS A 36 -8.50 2.74 -16.56
N THR A 37 -8.30 1.86 -17.54
CA THR A 37 -8.39 0.39 -17.38
C THR A 37 -7.36 -0.17 -16.38
N VAL A 38 -6.31 0.61 -16.11
CA VAL A 38 -5.28 0.25 -15.14
C VAL A 38 -5.79 0.25 -13.70
N VAL A 39 -6.74 1.12 -13.34
CA VAL A 39 -7.27 1.17 -11.96
C VAL A 39 -8.03 -0.11 -11.62
N GLU A 40 -8.77 -0.66 -12.59
CA GLU A 40 -9.46 -1.95 -12.44
C GLU A 40 -8.46 -3.09 -12.28
N LEU A 41 -7.41 -3.11 -13.09
CA LEU A 41 -6.35 -4.12 -13.00
C LEU A 41 -5.59 -4.04 -11.67
N GLN A 42 -5.27 -2.83 -11.19
CA GLN A 42 -4.64 -2.64 -9.89
C GLN A 42 -5.49 -3.23 -8.77
N ASN A 43 -6.79 -2.90 -8.73
CA ASN A 43 -7.69 -3.44 -7.73
C ASN A 43 -7.80 -4.97 -7.83
N TYR A 44 -7.85 -5.50 -9.06
CA TYR A 44 -7.86 -6.94 -9.32
C TYR A 44 -6.60 -7.63 -8.77
N LEU A 45 -5.41 -7.08 -9.04
CA LEU A 45 -4.14 -7.62 -8.52
C LEU A 45 -4.02 -7.49 -7.01
N ILE A 46 -4.48 -6.38 -6.42
CA ILE A 46 -4.54 -6.21 -4.98
C ILE A 46 -5.42 -7.31 -4.35
N ASP A 47 -6.58 -7.60 -4.92
CA ASP A 47 -7.47 -8.63 -4.40
C ASP A 47 -6.90 -10.04 -4.55
N ILE A 48 -6.13 -10.30 -5.63
CA ILE A 48 -5.37 -11.54 -5.76
C ILE A 48 -4.31 -11.64 -4.67
N PHE A 49 -3.46 -10.63 -4.53
CA PHE A 49 -2.37 -10.60 -3.54
C PHE A 49 -2.88 -10.68 -2.10
N ALA A 50 -4.09 -10.17 -1.84
CA ALA A 50 -4.78 -10.32 -0.57
C ALA A 50 -5.48 -11.69 -0.37
N GLY A 51 -5.33 -12.63 -1.31
CA GLY A 51 -5.95 -13.95 -1.26
C GLY A 51 -7.47 -13.95 -1.42
N LYS A 52 -8.07 -12.85 -1.89
CA LYS A 52 -9.53 -12.71 -2.05
C LYS A 52 -10.03 -13.24 -3.38
N LYS A 53 -9.16 -13.29 -4.39
CA LYS A 53 -9.49 -13.76 -5.73
C LYS A 53 -8.40 -14.68 -6.27
N PRO A 54 -8.74 -15.86 -6.82
CA PRO A 54 -7.77 -16.69 -7.51
C PRO A 54 -7.47 -16.13 -8.91
N CYS A 55 -6.27 -16.40 -9.41
CA CYS A 55 -5.89 -16.11 -10.80
C CYS A 55 -5.00 -17.24 -11.30
N GLU A 56 -5.37 -17.85 -12.42
CA GLU A 56 -4.54 -18.88 -13.05
C GLU A 56 -3.21 -18.26 -13.48
N GLY A 57 -2.08 -18.85 -13.04
CA GLY A 57 -0.74 -18.32 -13.31
C GLY A 57 -0.13 -17.46 -12.20
N ILE A 58 -0.92 -17.03 -11.19
CA ILE A 58 -0.41 -16.36 -9.98
C ILE A 58 -0.65 -17.25 -8.76
N VAL A 59 0.41 -17.57 -8.03
CA VAL A 59 0.35 -18.36 -6.80
C VAL A 59 0.66 -17.46 -5.60
N VAL A 60 -0.31 -17.33 -4.71
CA VAL A 60 -0.17 -16.60 -3.44
C VAL A 60 0.12 -17.61 -2.34
N HIS A 61 1.37 -17.66 -1.89
CA HIS A 61 1.79 -18.54 -0.79
C HIS A 61 1.42 -17.95 0.56
N GLN A 62 1.46 -16.62 0.68
CA GLN A 62 1.08 -15.90 1.88
C GLN A 62 0.28 -14.65 1.48
N PRO A 63 -0.98 -14.51 1.92
CA PRO A 63 -1.80 -13.36 1.57
C PRO A 63 -1.30 -12.08 2.25
N LEU A 64 -1.45 -10.96 1.54
CA LEU A 64 -1.07 -9.62 1.98
C LEU A 64 -2.28 -8.83 2.48
N ASN A 65 -2.07 -7.91 3.42
CA ASN A 65 -3.13 -7.00 3.84
C ASN A 65 -3.26 -5.85 2.83
N LYS A 66 -4.45 -5.64 2.29
CA LYS A 66 -4.76 -4.43 1.52
C LYS A 66 -4.77 -3.24 2.47
N LEU A 67 -3.99 -2.19 2.15
CA LEU A 67 -4.12 -0.91 2.85
C LEU A 67 -5.55 -0.39 2.66
N SER A 68 -6.26 -0.23 3.78
CA SER A 68 -7.65 0.21 3.77
C SER A 68 -7.76 1.69 3.36
N LEU A 69 -8.87 2.06 2.72
CA LEU A 69 -9.25 3.46 2.54
C LEU A 69 -10.01 3.93 3.78
N TYR A 70 -9.86 5.20 4.14
CA TYR A 70 -10.63 5.77 5.23
C TYR A 70 -12.10 5.80 4.82
N LYS A 71 -12.96 5.19 5.64
CA LYS A 71 -14.41 5.19 5.43
C LYS A 71 -15.07 5.85 6.61
N THR A 72 -15.64 7.03 6.38
CA THR A 72 -16.49 7.70 7.36
C THR A 72 -17.73 6.86 7.59
N THR A 73 -17.98 6.53 8.85
CA THR A 73 -19.19 5.85 9.31
C THR A 73 -20.12 6.83 10.00
N TRP A 74 -21.38 6.44 10.21
CA TRP A 74 -22.34 7.24 10.98
C TRP A 74 -21.82 7.57 12.40
N LYS A 75 -21.00 6.70 13.00
CA LYS A 75 -20.38 6.97 14.31
C LYS A 75 -19.42 8.15 14.25
N ASP A 76 -18.71 8.35 13.14
CA ASP A 76 -17.78 9.47 12.97
C ASP A 76 -18.47 10.82 12.83
N TYR A 77 -19.79 10.84 12.60
CA TYR A 77 -20.59 12.07 12.63
C TYR A 77 -20.88 12.53 14.05
N PHE A 78 -21.25 11.60 14.94
CA PHE A 78 -21.60 11.92 16.33
C PHE A 78 -20.40 11.91 17.28
N PHE A 79 -19.41 11.07 17.00
CA PHE A 79 -18.22 10.88 17.82
C PHE A 79 -16.97 10.88 16.93
N PRO A 80 -16.63 12.03 16.34
CA PRO A 80 -15.52 12.10 15.40
C PRO A 80 -14.21 11.67 16.06
N MET A 81 -13.49 10.78 15.38
CA MET A 81 -12.14 10.40 15.78
C MET A 81 -11.17 11.54 15.48
N THR A 82 -10.51 12.09 16.50
CA THR A 82 -9.39 13.03 16.34
C THR A 82 -8.11 12.28 15.98
N VAL A 83 -7.18 12.93 15.29
CA VAL A 83 -5.83 12.40 14.99
C VAL A 83 -5.13 11.91 16.25
N LYS A 84 -5.09 12.71 17.32
CA LYS A 84 -4.47 12.33 18.60
C LYS A 84 -5.03 11.03 19.17
N LYS A 85 -6.35 10.90 19.18
CA LYS A 85 -7.05 9.69 19.64
C LYS A 85 -6.77 8.51 18.71
N PHE A 86 -6.75 8.72 17.41
CA PHE A 86 -6.43 7.67 16.44
C PHE A 86 -5.02 7.12 16.65
N ILE A 87 -4.02 8.01 16.73
CA ILE A 87 -2.62 7.66 16.95
C ILE A 87 -2.46 6.87 18.25
N SER A 88 -2.99 7.39 19.36
CA SER A 88 -2.88 6.71 20.67
C SER A 88 -3.62 5.38 20.74
N SER A 89 -4.63 5.15 19.90
CA SER A 89 -5.41 3.91 19.91
C SER A 89 -4.85 2.82 18.99
N TYR A 90 -4.17 3.21 17.89
CA TYR A 90 -3.90 2.28 16.80
C TYR A 90 -2.45 2.25 16.30
N ILE A 91 -1.62 3.25 16.64
CA ILE A 91 -0.27 3.38 16.08
C ILE A 91 0.77 3.05 17.14
N ASP A 92 1.62 2.05 16.87
CA ASP A 92 2.80 1.75 17.67
C ASP A 92 3.95 2.67 17.24
N LYS A 93 4.14 3.76 17.99
CA LYS A 93 5.15 4.77 17.68
C LYS A 93 6.59 4.23 17.68
N SER A 94 6.89 3.09 18.32
CA SER A 94 8.25 2.54 18.37
C SER A 94 8.79 2.11 17.00
N LEU A 95 7.87 1.88 16.05
CA LEU A 95 8.18 1.38 14.71
C LEU A 95 8.57 2.47 13.74
N PHE A 96 8.51 3.74 14.14
CA PHE A 96 8.70 4.89 13.28
C PHE A 96 9.78 5.81 13.87
N ASP A 97 10.59 6.41 13.00
CA ASP A 97 11.77 7.19 13.41
C ASP A 97 11.47 8.67 13.64
N GLU A 98 10.28 9.14 13.24
CA GLU A 98 9.92 10.55 13.26
C GLU A 98 8.64 10.79 14.05
N ASN A 99 8.55 11.98 14.66
CA ASN A 99 7.25 12.56 14.96
C ASN A 99 6.42 12.53 13.67
N LEU A 100 5.12 12.27 13.78
CA LEU A 100 4.16 12.21 12.67
C LEU A 100 3.98 13.60 12.04
N GLY A 101 5.07 14.22 11.59
CA GLY A 101 5.23 15.64 11.25
C GLY A 101 4.55 16.06 9.95
N PHE A 102 3.73 15.18 9.37
CA PHE A 102 2.80 15.51 8.29
C PHE A 102 1.48 16.10 8.81
N LEU A 103 1.27 16.11 10.14
CA LEU A 103 0.09 16.67 10.80
C LEU A 103 0.51 17.80 11.74
N GLU A 104 0.16 19.04 11.37
CA GLU A 104 0.44 20.23 12.19
C GLU A 104 -0.49 20.33 13.41
N ASP A 105 -1.72 19.83 13.30
CA ASP A 105 -2.71 19.83 14.40
C ASP A 105 -3.31 18.44 14.64
N GLU A 106 -2.91 17.80 15.75
CA GLU A 106 -3.42 16.50 16.16
C GLU A 106 -4.87 16.54 16.71
N ASN A 107 -5.46 17.73 16.90
CA ASN A 107 -6.85 17.87 17.32
C ASN A 107 -7.83 17.79 16.14
N LEU A 108 -7.33 17.85 14.90
CA LEU A 108 -8.14 17.66 13.70
C LEU A 108 -8.83 16.29 13.72
N LYS A 109 -10.03 16.26 13.13
CA LYS A 109 -10.78 15.02 12.95
C LYS A 109 -10.18 14.27 11.76
N VAL A 110 -9.99 12.96 11.88
CA VAL A 110 -9.39 12.15 10.81
C VAL A 110 -10.16 12.30 9.50
N ARG A 111 -11.50 12.37 9.57
CA ARG A 111 -12.37 12.54 8.39
C ARG A 111 -12.19 13.89 7.66
N ASP A 112 -11.66 14.90 8.37
CA ASP A 112 -11.48 16.26 7.84
C ASP A 112 -10.06 16.46 7.26
N LEU A 113 -9.18 15.45 7.38
CA LEU A 113 -7.84 15.47 6.79
C LEU A 113 -7.88 15.35 5.27
N LEU A 114 -6.83 15.84 4.61
CA LEU A 114 -6.63 15.64 3.18
C LEU A 114 -6.44 14.14 2.86
N PRO A 115 -6.83 13.66 1.66
CA PRO A 115 -6.74 12.25 1.30
C PRO A 115 -5.34 11.62 1.52
N GLY A 116 -4.26 12.32 1.17
CA GLY A 116 -2.88 11.88 1.41
C GLY A 116 -2.56 11.70 2.90
N GLN A 117 -3.00 12.63 3.75
CA GLN A 117 -2.81 12.55 5.21
C GLN A 117 -3.62 11.41 5.83
N GLN A 118 -4.86 11.18 5.37
CA GLN A 118 -5.67 10.03 5.80
C GLN A 118 -4.99 8.72 5.44
N LYS A 119 -4.49 8.61 4.21
CA LYS A 119 -3.79 7.42 3.72
C LYS A 119 -2.53 7.14 4.52
N LEU A 120 -1.77 8.19 4.85
CA LEU A 120 -0.58 8.07 5.65
C LEU A 120 -0.91 7.56 7.07
N LEU A 121 -1.92 8.12 7.75
CA LEU A 121 -2.38 7.61 9.05
C LEU A 121 -2.80 6.14 9.01
N LEU A 122 -3.52 5.74 7.96
CA LEU A 122 -3.93 4.35 7.79
C LEU A 122 -2.74 3.44 7.52
N LEU A 123 -1.72 3.92 6.79
CA LEU A 123 -0.48 3.18 6.62
C LEU A 123 0.22 2.99 7.96
N TYR A 124 0.39 4.04 8.77
CA TYR A 124 0.99 3.91 10.10
C TYR A 124 0.26 2.89 10.97
N LYS A 125 -1.08 2.93 10.96
CA LYS A 125 -1.90 1.93 11.66
C LYS A 125 -1.62 0.52 11.13
N GLU A 126 -1.63 0.30 9.83
CA GLU A 126 -1.45 -1.04 9.26
C GLU A 126 -0.02 -1.57 9.45
N LEU A 127 1.00 -0.70 9.33
CA LEU A 127 2.39 -1.04 9.66
C LEU A 127 2.59 -1.37 11.14
N SER A 128 1.74 -0.84 12.02
CA SER A 128 1.74 -1.20 13.45
C SER A 128 1.16 -2.59 13.72
N GLN A 129 0.45 -3.17 12.75
CA GLN A 129 -0.27 -4.44 12.90
C GLN A 129 0.33 -5.57 12.07
N THR A 130 0.92 -5.25 10.92
CA THR A 130 1.46 -6.21 9.98
C THR A 130 2.60 -5.62 9.18
N ASN A 131 3.54 -6.47 8.80
CA ASN A 131 4.62 -6.15 7.87
C ASN A 131 4.39 -6.70 6.45
N LYS A 132 3.15 -7.10 6.14
CA LYS A 132 2.73 -7.74 4.89
C LYS A 132 1.61 -6.94 4.27
N ILE A 133 1.93 -5.94 3.44
CA ILE A 133 0.95 -4.97 2.93
C ILE A 133 1.05 -4.84 1.41
N VAL A 134 -0.11 -4.72 0.76
CA VAL A 134 -0.24 -4.24 -0.62
C VAL A 134 -1.01 -2.92 -0.62
N PHE A 135 -0.47 -1.91 -1.32
CA PHE A 135 -1.04 -0.55 -1.38
C PHE A 135 -0.77 0.11 -2.74
N ASN A 136 -1.52 1.17 -3.04
CA ASN A 136 -1.26 2.03 -4.19
C ASN A 136 -0.86 3.45 -3.75
N LEU A 137 -0.40 4.30 -4.66
CA LEU A 137 -0.05 5.71 -4.36
C LEU A 137 -1.16 6.71 -4.66
N ASP A 138 -2.18 6.31 -5.42
CA ASP A 138 -3.27 7.20 -5.86
C ASP A 138 -3.88 8.06 -4.75
N GLY A 139 -4.20 9.30 -5.11
CA GLY A 139 -4.85 10.27 -4.22
C GLY A 139 -3.95 10.91 -3.17
N SER A 140 -2.63 10.77 -3.30
CA SER A 140 -1.65 11.39 -2.40
C SER A 140 -0.85 12.46 -3.15
N ASP A 141 -0.58 13.59 -2.49
CA ASP A 141 0.34 14.60 -2.99
C ASP A 141 1.80 14.13 -2.88
N PRO A 142 2.74 14.70 -3.65
CA PRO A 142 4.14 14.26 -3.66
C PRO A 142 4.82 14.25 -2.30
N ILE A 143 4.50 15.23 -1.43
CA ILE A 143 5.10 15.32 -0.08
C ILE A 143 4.61 14.15 0.77
N SER A 144 3.29 13.92 0.81
CA SER A 144 2.71 12.77 1.49
C SER A 144 3.29 11.44 0.99
N LEU A 145 3.58 11.33 -0.31
CA LEU A 145 4.17 10.13 -0.92
C LEU A 145 5.61 9.87 -0.48
N GLU A 146 6.45 10.90 -0.41
CA GLU A 146 7.82 10.75 0.07
C GLU A 146 7.85 10.27 1.53
N PHE A 147 7.00 10.86 2.38
CA PHE A 147 6.84 10.39 3.76
C PHE A 147 6.36 8.94 3.80
N LEU A 148 5.33 8.59 3.00
CA LEU A 148 4.79 7.23 2.92
C LEU A 148 5.89 6.22 2.61
N LEU A 149 6.65 6.43 1.54
CA LEU A 149 7.71 5.51 1.12
C LEU A 149 8.85 5.41 2.14
N LYS A 150 9.22 6.52 2.78
CA LYS A 150 10.22 6.54 3.85
C LYS A 150 9.79 5.68 5.04
N GLN A 151 8.51 5.74 5.43
CA GLN A 151 8.00 4.97 6.56
C GLN A 151 7.87 3.48 6.23
N VAL A 152 7.46 3.13 5.01
CA VAL A 152 7.50 1.74 4.54
C VAL A 152 8.93 1.20 4.62
N ARG A 153 9.92 1.97 4.17
CA ARG A 153 11.34 1.58 4.24
C ARG A 153 11.82 1.41 5.69
N THR A 154 11.43 2.33 6.57
CA THR A 154 11.78 2.29 7.99
C THR A 154 11.20 1.05 8.67
N SER A 155 9.91 0.78 8.47
CA SER A 155 9.25 -0.41 9.01
C SER A 155 9.87 -1.70 8.45
N LEU A 156 10.15 -1.75 7.14
CA LEU A 156 10.85 -2.89 6.51
C LEU A 156 12.21 -3.17 7.17
N ASN A 157 12.99 -2.13 7.45
CA ASN A 157 14.30 -2.27 8.10
C ASN A 157 14.19 -2.73 9.57
N LYS A 158 13.15 -2.29 10.28
CA LYS A 158 12.96 -2.63 11.71
C LYS A 158 12.33 -4.01 11.93
N GLN A 159 11.39 -4.41 11.07
CA GLN A 159 10.53 -5.58 11.30
C GLN A 159 10.58 -6.62 10.17
N GLY A 160 11.30 -6.36 9.08
CA GLY A 160 11.23 -7.18 7.88
C GLY A 160 9.86 -7.11 7.20
N GLY A 161 9.47 -8.18 6.51
CA GLY A 161 8.18 -8.29 5.82
C GLY A 161 8.22 -7.94 4.34
N VAL A 162 7.05 -7.76 3.72
CA VAL A 162 6.92 -7.53 2.28
C VAL A 162 5.89 -6.44 2.02
N TYR A 163 6.28 -5.52 1.15
CA TYR A 163 5.46 -4.38 0.79
C TYR A 163 5.32 -4.35 -0.73
N ILE A 164 4.08 -4.37 -1.21
CA ILE A 164 3.80 -4.26 -2.64
C ILE A 164 3.20 -2.90 -2.93
N LEU A 165 3.88 -2.18 -3.81
CA LEU A 165 3.50 -0.88 -4.33
C LEU A 165 2.85 -1.05 -5.72
N MET A 166 1.62 -0.58 -5.87
CA MET A 166 0.92 -0.46 -7.15
C MET A 166 0.91 1.00 -7.58
N ASP A 167 1.49 1.32 -8.74
CA ASP A 167 1.70 2.72 -9.09
C ASP A 167 1.68 3.02 -10.59
N HIS A 168 1.25 4.22 -10.93
CA HIS A 168 1.26 4.80 -12.27
C HIS A 168 2.44 5.75 -12.50
N PHE A 169 3.08 6.22 -11.43
CA PHE A 169 4.15 7.21 -11.47
C PHE A 169 5.53 6.57 -11.34
N ASP A 170 6.59 7.32 -11.64
CA ASP A 170 7.96 6.79 -11.64
C ASP A 170 8.61 6.82 -10.25
N TYR A 171 8.10 5.96 -9.36
CA TYR A 171 8.71 5.67 -8.05
C TYR A 171 9.55 4.39 -8.06
N LYS A 172 10.01 3.96 -9.24
CA LYS A 172 10.83 2.73 -9.42
C LYS A 172 12.08 2.75 -8.57
N LYS A 173 12.73 3.91 -8.46
CA LYS A 173 13.95 4.12 -7.66
C LYS A 173 13.78 3.83 -6.17
N ASN A 174 12.55 3.79 -5.68
CA ASN A 174 12.24 3.51 -4.27
C ASN A 174 12.05 2.02 -3.99
N CYS A 175 11.96 1.17 -5.02
CA CYS A 175 11.69 -0.26 -4.89
C CYS A 175 12.97 -1.10 -4.98
N ASP A 176 13.02 -2.23 -4.28
CA ASP A 176 14.13 -3.19 -4.36
C ASP A 176 14.03 -4.07 -5.63
N LYS A 177 12.81 -4.29 -6.09
CA LYS A 177 12.46 -4.94 -7.35
C LYS A 177 11.25 -4.23 -7.94
N TYR A 178 11.15 -4.21 -9.26
CA TYR A 178 9.96 -3.70 -9.93
C TYR A 178 9.60 -4.50 -11.18
N TYR A 179 8.32 -4.48 -11.51
CA TYR A 179 7.74 -5.15 -12.67
C TYR A 179 6.89 -4.15 -13.44
N GLU A 180 7.09 -4.09 -14.76
CA GLU A 180 6.28 -3.27 -15.64
C GLU A 180 5.18 -4.12 -16.27
N ILE A 181 3.94 -3.68 -16.06
CA ILE A 181 2.76 -4.28 -16.67
C ILE A 181 2.44 -3.48 -17.92
N LYS A 182 2.34 -4.19 -19.04
CA LYS A 182 2.14 -3.60 -20.36
C LYS A 182 0.75 -3.93 -20.88
N MET A 183 0.08 -2.94 -21.45
CA MET A 183 -1.07 -3.16 -22.30
C MET A 183 -0.59 -3.80 -23.62
N ILE A 184 -1.27 -4.83 -24.10
CA ILE A 184 -0.92 -5.59 -25.31
C ILE A 184 -1.68 -5.04 -26.54
N LYS A 185 -2.17 -3.79 -26.48
CA LYS A 185 -2.86 -3.14 -27.60
C LYS A 185 -1.89 -2.38 -28.49
#